data_AF-A0A8T0NXZ1-F1
#
_entry.id   AF-A0A8T0NXZ1-F1
#
_cell.length_a   1.000
_cell.length_b   1.000
_cell.length_c   1.000
_cell.angle_alpha   90.00
_cell.angle_beta   90.00
_cell.angle_gamma   90.00
#
_symmetry.space_group_name_H-M   'P 1'
#
loop_
_entity.id
_entity.type
_entity.pdbx_description
1 polymer ?
#
loop_
_entity_poly.entity_id
_entity_poly.type
_entity_poly.pdbx_seq_one_letter_code
_entity_poly.pdbx_strand_id
1 'polypeptide(L)'
;MDVDLNKPAVEEAEGLDLNAVVLEEAHGLDLNQPIMVDDNDNGFDLNLPLDEYGAVDFSFLQNLAESAVEAPIQANHRRKEMTEELRKQVYQALLARNKNGKLGKQDTASVADQFGLHIRTVQRLWKRGKIQLANSVPVVVSSLKKGRVGRKAVPVDLEPLRNIPLKERMTIEDVCNQLHLSKWRIQRYLKKGFLRHHSSSIKPYLTQANKKSRLKWCVDMIERELLADPRFKDFYDFDH
;
A
#
# COMPACT_ATOMS: atom_id res chain seq x y z
N MET A 1 17.28 1.45 3.31
CA MET A 1 18.23 1.34 4.44
C MET A 1 17.38 0.87 5.59
N ASP A 2 17.18 -0.45 5.65
CA ASP A 2 16.25 -1.06 6.59
C ASP A 2 17.03 -1.29 7.89
N VAL A 3 16.49 -0.78 9.01
CA VAL A 3 17.16 -0.88 10.31
C VAL A 3 16.79 -2.22 10.94
N ASP A 4 17.68 -3.20 10.78
CA ASP A 4 17.58 -4.51 11.42
C ASP A 4 18.04 -4.42 12.88
N LEU A 5 17.13 -4.70 13.82
CA LEU A 5 17.32 -4.47 15.25
C LEU A 5 17.87 -5.68 16.02
N ASN A 6 18.35 -6.74 15.36
CA ASN A 6 18.97 -7.90 16.03
C ASN A 6 19.96 -8.68 15.13
N LYS A 7 21.27 -8.40 15.19
CA LYS A 7 22.30 -9.25 14.55
C LYS A 7 23.49 -9.57 15.46
N PRO A 8 23.77 -10.87 15.67
CA PRO A 8 25.15 -11.38 15.49
C PRO A 8 25.24 -12.77 14.80
N ALA A 9 26.48 -13.27 14.72
CA ALA A 9 27.15 -14.15 13.73
C ALA A 9 26.67 -15.61 13.51
N VAL A 10 27.24 -16.15 12.43
CA VAL A 10 27.08 -17.43 11.68
C VAL A 10 27.43 -18.69 12.49
N GLU A 11 26.70 -19.81 12.28
CA GLU A 11 27.26 -21.17 12.09
C GLU A 11 26.18 -22.17 11.58
N GLU A 12 26.64 -23.10 10.73
CA GLU A 12 25.89 -24.08 9.91
C GLU A 12 25.52 -25.37 10.68
N ALA A 13 24.43 -26.05 10.28
CA ALA A 13 24.34 -27.52 10.19
C ALA A 13 22.97 -27.99 9.64
N GLU A 14 23.02 -28.67 8.48
CA GLU A 14 22.39 -29.97 8.13
C GLU A 14 21.00 -30.27 8.77
N GLY A 15 19.86 -30.34 8.09
CA GLY A 15 19.56 -31.10 6.87
C GLY A 15 18.91 -32.46 7.24
N LEU A 16 17.57 -32.59 7.20
CA LEU A 16 16.85 -33.87 7.00
C LEU A 16 15.46 -33.63 6.38
N ASP A 17 15.28 -34.23 5.20
CA ASP A 17 14.08 -34.27 4.35
C ASP A 17 13.20 -35.47 4.71
N LEU A 18 11.88 -35.27 4.81
CA LEU A 18 10.87 -36.33 4.96
C LEU A 18 9.65 -36.01 4.09
N ASN A 19 9.83 -35.93 2.78
CA ASN A 19 8.74 -36.18 1.84
C ASN A 19 8.33 -37.66 1.89
N ALA A 20 7.20 -37.96 2.52
CA ALA A 20 6.23 -38.93 2.00
C ALA A 20 4.95 -38.94 2.87
N VAL A 21 3.87 -38.42 2.31
CA VAL A 21 2.55 -39.08 2.12
C VAL A 21 1.50 -37.97 1.98
N VAL A 22 1.04 -37.84 0.74
CA VAL A 22 -0.12 -37.08 0.28
C VAL A 22 -1.39 -37.78 0.79
N LEU A 23 -2.40 -37.03 1.26
CA LEU A 23 -3.83 -37.33 1.03
C LEU A 23 -4.72 -36.08 1.26
N GLU A 24 -5.32 -35.65 0.15
CA GLU A 24 -6.64 -35.04 -0.10
C GLU A 24 -7.02 -33.59 0.24
N GLU A 25 -7.71 -33.07 -0.77
CA GLU A 25 -8.16 -31.71 -1.06
C GLU A 25 -9.24 -31.22 -0.08
N ALA A 26 -8.96 -30.11 0.58
CA ALA A 26 -9.98 -29.16 0.97
C ALA A 26 -9.73 -27.88 0.18
N HIS A 27 -10.68 -27.46 -0.65
CA HIS A 27 -10.67 -26.16 -1.28
C HIS A 27 -10.85 -25.07 -0.21
N GLY A 28 -9.77 -24.77 0.50
CA GLY A 28 -9.66 -23.66 1.42
C GLY A 28 -9.60 -22.35 0.64
N LEU A 29 -10.36 -21.36 1.11
CA LEU A 29 -10.28 -19.99 0.63
C LEU A 29 -8.85 -19.46 0.86
N ASP A 30 -8.10 -19.27 -0.22
CA ASP A 30 -6.72 -18.78 -0.20
C ASP A 30 -6.69 -17.28 0.11
N LEU A 31 -6.46 -16.94 1.38
CA LEU A 31 -6.29 -15.57 1.86
C LEU A 31 -4.98 -14.90 1.38
N ASN A 32 -4.12 -15.62 0.63
CA ASN A 32 -2.90 -15.07 0.04
C ASN A 32 -3.05 -14.66 -1.43
N GLN A 33 -4.26 -14.75 -2.00
CA GLN A 33 -4.54 -14.06 -3.26
C GLN A 33 -4.34 -12.55 -3.03
N PRO A 34 -3.49 -11.86 -3.81
CA PRO A 34 -3.39 -10.42 -3.72
C PRO A 34 -4.76 -9.84 -4.07
N ILE A 35 -5.40 -9.20 -3.10
CA ILE A 35 -6.57 -8.36 -3.36
C ILE A 35 -6.10 -7.36 -4.41
N MET A 36 -6.67 -7.45 -5.62
CA MET A 36 -6.58 -6.36 -6.57
C MET A 36 -7.32 -5.20 -5.93
N VAL A 37 -6.56 -4.35 -5.22
CA VAL A 37 -7.03 -3.06 -4.76
C VAL A 37 -7.20 -2.24 -6.03
N ASP A 38 -8.41 -2.29 -6.58
CA ASP A 38 -8.84 -1.30 -7.55
C ASP A 38 -8.76 0.04 -6.81
N ASP A 39 -7.94 0.97 -7.29
CA ASP A 39 -7.70 2.29 -6.68
C ASP A 39 -8.96 3.20 -6.69
N ASN A 40 -10.13 2.63 -6.99
CA ASN A 40 -11.42 3.24 -6.70
C ASN A 40 -11.76 3.03 -5.22
N ASP A 41 -11.38 4.01 -4.40
CA ASP A 41 -12.04 4.33 -3.14
C ASP A 41 -13.53 4.64 -3.41
N ASN A 42 -14.33 3.62 -3.74
CA ASN A 42 -15.77 3.68 -3.60
C ASN A 42 -16.04 3.40 -2.13
N GLY A 43 -15.96 4.46 -1.32
CA GLY A 43 -16.38 4.39 0.08
C GLY A 43 -17.75 3.74 0.17
N PHE A 44 -17.92 2.84 1.15
CA PHE A 44 -19.23 2.30 1.50
C PHE A 44 -20.17 3.48 1.76
N ASP A 45 -21.12 3.68 0.86
CA ASP A 45 -22.13 4.72 1.01
C ASP A 45 -23.15 4.25 2.05
N LEU A 46 -23.10 4.84 3.24
CA LEU A 46 -24.00 4.52 4.36
C LEU A 46 -25.41 5.08 4.17
N ASN A 47 -25.69 5.81 3.09
CA ASN A 47 -27.01 6.34 2.76
C ASN A 47 -27.80 5.44 1.81
N LEU A 48 -27.54 4.12 1.81
CA LEU A 48 -28.32 3.18 1.02
C LEU A 48 -29.69 2.95 1.67
N PRO A 49 -30.81 3.09 0.93
CA PRO A 49 -32.15 2.91 1.48
C PRO A 49 -32.32 1.47 1.97
N LEU A 50 -32.76 1.33 3.22
CA LEU A 50 -33.03 0.05 3.86
C LEU A 50 -34.53 -0.22 3.82
N ASP A 51 -34.90 -1.50 3.65
CA ASP A 51 -36.27 -1.97 3.80
C ASP A 51 -36.68 -2.06 5.28
N GLU A 52 -37.93 -2.44 5.53
CA GLU A 52 -38.50 -2.60 6.88
C GLU A 52 -37.76 -3.63 7.74
N TYR A 53 -36.90 -4.46 7.14
CA TYR A 53 -36.09 -5.49 7.80
C TYR A 53 -34.61 -5.11 7.91
N GLY A 54 -34.23 -3.89 7.52
CA GLY A 54 -32.86 -3.39 7.61
C GLY A 54 -31.90 -3.96 6.54
N ALA A 55 -32.44 -4.57 5.48
CA ALA A 55 -31.69 -4.98 4.31
C ALA A 55 -31.76 -3.91 3.22
N VAL A 56 -30.81 -3.91 2.28
CA VAL A 56 -30.79 -2.95 1.18
C VAL A 56 -32.02 -3.16 0.28
N ASP A 57 -32.83 -2.11 0.10
CA ASP A 57 -34.00 -2.17 -0.77
C ASP A 57 -33.58 -2.03 -2.24
N PHE A 58 -33.28 -3.17 -2.87
CA PHE A 58 -32.90 -3.24 -4.28
C PHE A 58 -34.03 -2.79 -5.23
N SER A 59 -35.30 -2.85 -4.80
CA SER A 59 -36.44 -2.44 -5.62
C SER A 59 -36.54 -0.92 -5.76
N PHE A 60 -36.20 -0.19 -4.69
CA PHE A 60 -36.10 1.26 -4.69
C PHE A 60 -34.93 1.76 -5.55
N LEU A 61 -33.79 1.07 -5.51
CA LEU A 61 -32.62 1.39 -6.35
C LEU A 61 -32.90 1.23 -7.84
N GLN A 62 -33.67 0.21 -8.23
CA GLN A 62 -34.07 -0.01 -9.62
C GLN A 62 -34.94 1.14 -10.16
N ASN A 63 -35.93 1.58 -9.37
CA ASN A 63 -36.83 2.69 -9.75
C ASN A 63 -36.12 4.05 -9.77
N LEU A 64 -35.17 4.30 -8.87
CA LEU A 64 -34.37 5.52 -8.87
C LEU A 64 -33.48 5.60 -10.11
N ALA A 65 -32.87 4.47 -10.51
CA ALA A 65 -32.04 4.38 -11.71
C ALA A 65 -32.83 4.64 -13.01
N GLU A 66 -34.10 4.22 -13.09
CA GLU A 66 -34.98 4.50 -14.24
C GLU A 66 -35.44 5.97 -14.30
N SER A 67 -35.58 6.65 -13.15
CA SER A 67 -35.94 8.09 -13.12
C SER A 67 -34.77 9.05 -13.37
N ALA A 68 -33.52 8.61 -13.25
CA ALA A 68 -32.32 9.44 -13.33
C ALA A 68 -31.79 9.67 -14.76
N VAL A 69 -32.45 9.11 -15.78
CA VAL A 69 -31.94 9.08 -17.16
C VAL A 69 -32.10 10.43 -17.89
N GLU A 70 -32.77 11.43 -17.31
CA GLU A 70 -33.17 12.65 -18.06
C GLU A 70 -32.61 13.97 -17.52
N ALA A 71 -31.33 13.99 -17.15
CA ALA A 71 -30.57 15.24 -17.04
C ALA A 71 -29.15 15.07 -17.59
N PRO A 72 -28.72 15.82 -18.63
CA PRO A 72 -27.34 15.82 -19.04
C PRO A 72 -26.51 16.53 -17.97
N ILE A 73 -25.92 15.75 -17.06
CA ILE A 73 -24.90 16.23 -16.14
C ILE A 73 -23.73 16.71 -16.98
N GLN A 74 -23.59 18.02 -17.17
CA GLN A 74 -22.39 18.62 -17.76
C GLN A 74 -21.23 18.35 -16.78
N ALA A 75 -20.58 17.21 -16.95
CA ALA A 75 -19.37 16.87 -16.24
C ALA A 75 -18.39 18.03 -16.46
N ASN A 76 -17.98 18.70 -15.38
CA ASN A 76 -16.93 19.71 -15.39
C ASN A 76 -15.68 19.07 -16.02
N HIS A 77 -15.50 19.25 -17.34
CA HIS A 77 -14.36 18.69 -18.05
C HIS A 77 -13.10 19.40 -17.52
N ARG A 78 -12.42 18.73 -16.57
CA ARG A 78 -11.06 19.08 -16.19
C ARG A 78 -10.28 19.22 -17.49
N ARG A 79 -9.71 20.41 -17.75
CA ARG A 79 -9.00 20.72 -19.00
C ARG A 79 -7.96 19.62 -19.25
N LYS A 80 -8.17 18.83 -20.30
CA LYS A 80 -7.30 17.71 -20.66
C LYS A 80 -5.90 18.24 -20.95
N GLU A 81 -4.88 17.62 -20.36
CA GLU A 81 -3.50 17.98 -20.67
C GLU A 81 -3.16 17.60 -22.11
N MET A 82 -2.36 18.45 -22.77
CA MET A 82 -1.81 18.16 -24.10
C MET A 82 -1.05 16.81 -24.06
N THR A 83 -1.26 15.92 -25.03
CA THR A 83 -0.46 14.69 -25.14
C THR A 83 0.96 15.02 -25.55
N GLU A 84 1.93 14.14 -25.25
CA GLU A 84 3.34 14.39 -25.62
C GLU A 84 3.52 14.56 -27.13
N GLU A 85 2.85 13.70 -27.90
CA GLU A 85 2.82 13.73 -29.37
C GLU A 85 2.31 15.06 -29.90
N LEU A 86 1.19 15.56 -29.35
CA LEU A 86 0.63 16.85 -29.74
C LEU A 86 1.62 17.99 -29.43
N ARG A 87 2.35 17.93 -28.30
CA ARG A 87 3.39 18.93 -28.02
C ARG A 87 4.50 18.89 -29.07
N LYS A 88 4.95 17.69 -29.47
CA LYS A 88 5.99 17.52 -30.49
C LYS A 88 5.55 18.07 -31.84
N GLN A 89 4.33 17.77 -32.28
CA GLN A 89 3.75 18.29 -33.52
C GLN A 89 3.65 19.82 -33.52
N VAL A 90 3.15 20.41 -32.43
CA VAL A 90 3.08 21.87 -32.28
C VAL A 90 4.48 22.49 -32.35
N TYR A 91 5.46 21.88 -31.69
CA TYR A 91 6.84 22.38 -31.72
C TYR A 91 7.47 22.27 -33.12
N GLN A 92 7.23 21.18 -33.83
CA GLN A 92 7.68 20.99 -35.22
C GLN A 92 7.04 22.02 -36.17
N ALA A 93 5.74 22.32 -36.01
CA ALA A 93 5.05 23.35 -36.78
C ALA A 93 5.63 24.75 -36.51
N LEU A 94 6.01 25.05 -35.26
CA LEU A 94 6.69 26.31 -34.93
C LEU A 94 8.10 26.37 -35.53
N LEU A 95 8.86 25.26 -35.49
CA LEU A 95 10.17 25.19 -36.12
C LEU A 95 10.11 25.42 -37.63
N ALA A 96 9.11 24.86 -38.33
CA ALA A 96 8.93 25.05 -39.76
C ALA A 96 8.63 26.52 -40.16
N ARG A 97 8.01 27.29 -39.26
CA ARG A 97 7.67 28.71 -39.48
C ARG A 97 8.75 29.67 -38.97
N ASN A 98 9.71 29.18 -38.20
CA ASN A 98 10.79 29.97 -37.62
C ASN A 98 11.77 30.46 -38.69
N LYS A 99 12.07 31.76 -38.69
CA LYS A 99 13.13 32.37 -39.52
C LYS A 99 14.22 32.91 -38.60
N ASN A 100 15.43 32.38 -38.71
CA ASN A 100 16.62 32.80 -37.95
C ASN A 100 16.43 32.85 -36.42
N GLY A 101 15.69 31.90 -35.85
CA GLY A 101 15.45 31.81 -34.40
C GLY A 101 14.36 32.75 -33.86
N LYS A 102 13.60 33.41 -34.75
CA LYS A 102 12.47 34.28 -34.42
C LYS A 102 11.21 33.82 -35.15
N LEU A 103 10.09 33.80 -34.41
CA LEU A 103 8.74 33.63 -34.95
C LEU A 103 8.15 35.01 -35.26
N GLY A 104 7.38 35.11 -36.33
CA GLY A 104 6.56 36.27 -36.66
C GLY A 104 5.46 36.50 -35.64
N LYS A 105 4.92 37.73 -35.62
CA LYS A 105 3.93 38.18 -34.63
C LYS A 105 2.66 37.31 -34.61
N GLN A 106 2.24 36.81 -35.76
CA GLN A 106 1.02 36.01 -35.92
C GLN A 106 1.27 34.50 -35.93
N ASP A 107 2.51 34.05 -36.12
CA ASP A 107 2.81 32.62 -36.30
C ASP A 107 2.37 31.76 -35.11
N THR A 108 2.55 32.28 -33.88
CA THR A 108 2.07 31.57 -32.68
C THR A 108 0.55 31.51 -32.57
N ALA A 109 -0.16 32.50 -33.11
CA ALA A 109 -1.62 32.51 -33.13
C ALA A 109 -2.14 31.52 -34.18
N SER A 110 -1.59 31.54 -35.39
CA SER A 110 -1.97 30.60 -36.45
C SER A 110 -1.69 29.13 -36.08
N VAL A 111 -0.59 28.84 -35.38
CA VAL A 111 -0.33 27.48 -34.87
C VAL A 111 -1.29 27.14 -33.73
N ALA A 112 -1.62 28.09 -32.85
CA ALA A 112 -2.58 27.86 -31.78
C ALA A 112 -3.96 27.49 -32.35
N ASP A 113 -4.43 28.22 -33.36
CA ASP A 113 -5.71 27.96 -34.03
C ASP A 113 -5.71 26.61 -34.76
N GLN A 114 -4.61 26.26 -35.45
CA GLN A 114 -4.46 24.98 -36.16
C GLN A 114 -4.66 23.76 -35.25
N PHE A 115 -4.21 23.85 -33.98
CA PHE A 115 -4.29 22.74 -33.03
C PHE A 115 -5.40 22.93 -31.97
N GLY A 116 -6.23 23.98 -32.08
CA GLY A 116 -7.27 24.30 -31.09
C GLY A 116 -6.72 24.58 -29.68
N LEU A 117 -5.50 25.12 -29.59
CA LEU A 117 -4.81 25.36 -28.34
C LEU A 117 -4.88 26.84 -27.94
N HIS A 118 -4.84 27.10 -26.64
CA HIS A 118 -4.70 28.48 -26.16
C HIS A 118 -3.31 29.04 -26.51
N ILE A 119 -3.24 30.26 -27.07
CA ILE A 119 -2.00 30.92 -27.55
C ILE A 119 -0.87 30.89 -26.50
N ARG A 120 -1.18 31.14 -25.21
CA ARG A 120 -0.18 31.08 -24.13
C ARG A 120 0.50 29.71 -23.98
N THR A 121 -0.19 28.62 -24.29
CA THR A 121 0.37 27.26 -24.23
C THR A 121 1.46 27.09 -25.29
N VAL A 122 1.18 27.53 -26.53
CA VAL A 122 2.12 27.51 -27.65
C VAL A 122 3.33 28.41 -27.37
N GLN A 123 3.11 29.62 -26.85
CA GLN A 123 4.19 30.53 -26.50
C GLN A 123 5.11 29.99 -25.38
N ARG A 124 4.54 29.37 -24.33
CA ARG A 124 5.33 28.71 -23.28
C ARG A 124 6.18 27.58 -23.84
N LEU A 125 5.61 26.79 -24.76
CA LEU A 125 6.30 25.70 -25.44
C LEU A 125 7.50 26.22 -26.23
N TRP A 126 7.30 27.28 -27.03
CA TRP A 126 8.36 27.90 -27.81
C TRP A 126 9.50 28.44 -26.94
N LYS A 127 9.16 29.23 -25.91
CA LYS A 127 10.15 29.78 -24.97
C LYS A 127 11.00 28.68 -24.34
N ARG A 128 10.39 27.57 -23.94
CA ARG A 128 11.09 26.42 -23.38
C ARG A 128 12.08 25.80 -24.36
N GLY A 129 11.64 25.53 -25.60
CA GLY A 129 12.52 24.98 -26.62
C GLY A 129 13.69 25.91 -26.94
N LYS A 130 13.46 27.23 -26.98
CA LYS A 130 14.52 28.23 -27.19
C LYS A 130 15.58 28.21 -26.07
N ILE A 131 15.15 28.07 -24.80
CA ILE A 131 16.07 27.96 -23.66
C ILE A 131 16.93 26.69 -23.76
N GLN A 132 16.32 25.55 -24.12
CA GLN A 132 17.05 24.28 -24.29
C GLN A 132 18.09 24.38 -25.42
N LEU A 133 17.71 24.99 -26.55
CA LEU A 133 18.61 25.20 -27.68
C LEU A 133 19.78 26.15 -27.33
N ALA A 134 19.52 27.22 -26.58
CA ALA A 134 20.56 28.13 -26.10
C ALA A 134 21.58 27.43 -25.17
N ASN A 135 21.11 26.45 -24.40
CA ASN A 135 21.96 25.66 -23.50
C ASN A 135 22.64 24.47 -24.21
N SER A 136 22.53 24.35 -25.55
CA SER A 136 23.05 23.22 -26.34
C SER A 136 22.51 21.84 -25.90
N VAL A 137 21.32 21.79 -25.31
CA VAL A 137 20.66 20.56 -24.87
C VAL A 137 19.62 20.14 -25.93
N PRO A 138 19.47 18.85 -26.26
CA PRO A 138 18.41 18.39 -27.15
C PRO A 138 17.03 18.85 -26.65
N VAL A 139 16.19 19.34 -27.56
CA VAL A 139 14.91 19.94 -27.20
C VAL A 139 13.92 18.87 -26.74
N VAL A 140 13.67 18.82 -25.44
CA VAL A 140 12.71 17.91 -24.82
C VAL A 140 11.40 18.64 -24.53
N VAL A 141 10.34 18.23 -25.24
CA VAL A 141 9.00 18.83 -25.19
C VAL A 141 8.05 18.11 -24.19
N SER A 142 8.53 17.08 -23.49
CA SER A 142 7.73 16.29 -22.53
C SER A 142 7.19 17.12 -21.36
N SER A 143 6.13 16.64 -20.70
CA SER A 143 5.56 17.34 -19.54
C SER A 143 6.55 17.41 -18.36
N LEU A 144 6.74 18.61 -17.79
CA LEU A 144 7.55 18.80 -16.58
C LEU A 144 6.82 18.44 -15.29
N LYS A 145 5.53 18.07 -15.37
CA LYS A 145 4.74 17.72 -14.21
C LYS A 145 5.14 16.37 -13.62
N LYS A 146 5.62 15.44 -14.45
CA LYS A 146 6.05 14.10 -14.01
C LYS A 146 7.08 14.23 -12.88
N GLY A 147 6.80 13.62 -11.74
CA GLY A 147 7.63 13.70 -10.52
C GLY A 147 7.59 15.02 -9.75
N ARG A 148 7.05 16.11 -10.32
CA ARG A 148 6.91 17.41 -9.64
C ARG A 148 5.55 17.57 -8.97
N VAL A 149 4.50 17.04 -9.58
CA VAL A 149 3.14 17.09 -9.03
C VAL A 149 2.92 16.05 -7.94
N GLY A 150 1.86 16.24 -7.16
CA GLY A 150 1.49 15.36 -6.05
C GLY A 150 2.08 15.78 -4.70
N ARG A 151 1.50 15.22 -3.63
CA ARG A 151 1.95 15.45 -2.26
C ARG A 151 3.36 14.87 -2.08
N LYS A 152 4.31 15.71 -1.65
CA LYS A 152 5.67 15.26 -1.34
C LYS A 152 5.68 14.42 -0.07
N ALA A 153 6.48 13.36 -0.08
CA ALA A 153 6.68 12.54 1.11
C ALA A 153 7.41 13.37 2.16
N VAL A 154 6.85 13.44 3.37
CA VAL A 154 7.53 14.03 4.52
C VAL A 154 8.42 12.94 5.12
N PRO A 155 9.75 13.10 5.08
CA PRO A 155 10.65 12.17 5.75
C PRO A 155 10.35 12.20 7.25
N VAL A 156 10.23 11.03 7.85
CA VAL A 156 10.08 10.90 9.30
C VAL A 156 11.34 10.32 9.83
N ASP A 157 11.84 10.96 10.88
CA ASP A 157 12.94 10.42 11.64
C ASP A 157 12.45 9.27 12.51
N LEU A 158 12.96 8.07 12.22
CA LEU A 158 12.68 6.84 12.98
C LEU A 158 13.86 6.46 13.88
N GLU A 159 14.96 7.21 13.83
CA GLU A 159 16.13 6.99 14.70
C GLU A 159 15.78 7.02 16.20
N PRO A 160 14.82 7.84 16.69
CA PRO A 160 14.44 7.80 18.10
C PRO A 160 14.02 6.42 18.58
N LEU A 161 13.38 5.59 17.72
CA LEU A 161 12.98 4.23 18.07
C LEU A 161 14.16 3.32 18.39
N ARG A 162 15.34 3.59 17.85
CA ARG A 162 16.52 2.75 18.06
C ARG A 162 17.03 2.85 19.49
N ASN A 163 16.92 4.04 20.09
CA ASN A 163 17.40 4.34 21.44
C ASN A 163 16.39 3.99 22.54
N ILE A 164 15.13 3.74 22.19
CA ILE A 164 14.07 3.40 23.14
C ILE A 164 14.19 1.93 23.57
N PRO A 165 14.06 1.62 24.88
CA PRO A 165 14.11 0.25 25.38
C PRO A 165 12.97 -0.60 24.79
N LEU A 166 13.21 -1.91 24.62
CA LEU A 166 12.28 -2.80 23.91
C LEU A 166 10.85 -2.73 24.45
N LYS A 167 10.69 -2.64 25.78
CA LYS A 167 9.39 -2.58 26.47
C LYS A 167 8.51 -1.42 26.01
N GLU A 168 9.13 -0.30 25.63
CA GLU A 168 8.43 0.95 25.26
C GLU A 168 8.26 1.11 23.74
N ARG A 169 8.52 0.04 22.97
CA ARG A 169 8.27 -0.02 21.52
C ARG A 169 7.61 -1.33 21.08
N MET A 170 6.93 -2.02 22.00
CA MET A 170 6.30 -3.31 21.73
C MET A 170 4.98 -3.17 20.99
N THR A 171 4.14 -2.22 21.40
CA THR A 171 2.83 -2.01 20.79
C THR A 171 2.84 -0.80 19.84
N ILE A 172 1.88 -0.77 18.91
CA ILE A 172 1.68 0.38 18.02
C ILE A 172 1.42 1.64 18.86
N GLU A 173 0.72 1.52 19.98
CA GLU A 173 0.38 2.64 20.86
C GLU A 173 1.61 3.19 21.58
N ASP A 174 2.50 2.33 22.06
CA ASP A 174 3.78 2.77 22.64
C ASP A 174 4.60 3.56 21.62
N VAL A 175 4.72 3.03 20.39
CA VAL A 175 5.43 3.70 19.29
C VAL A 175 4.78 5.03 18.92
N CYS A 176 3.45 5.13 18.98
CA CYS A 176 2.72 6.37 18.74
C CYS A 176 3.01 7.42 19.82
N ASN A 177 3.01 7.00 21.08
CA ASN A 177 3.30 7.87 22.22
C ASN A 177 4.74 8.38 22.16
N GLN A 178 5.69 7.53 21.80
CA GLN A 178 7.11 7.87 21.73
C GLN A 178 7.47 8.77 20.54
N LEU A 179 6.89 8.52 19.36
CA LEU A 179 7.17 9.33 18.17
C LEU A 179 6.21 10.53 17.99
N HIS A 180 5.20 10.65 18.86
CA HIS A 180 4.11 11.61 18.73
C HIS A 180 3.45 11.58 17.34
N LEU A 181 3.25 10.37 16.81
CA LEU A 181 2.62 10.13 15.52
C LEU A 181 1.26 9.47 15.70
N SER A 182 0.35 9.69 14.75
CA SER A 182 -0.94 9.00 14.77
C SER A 182 -0.79 7.51 14.45
N LYS A 183 -1.66 6.70 15.05
CA LYS A 183 -1.77 5.24 14.84
C LYS A 183 -1.75 4.87 13.36
N TRP A 184 -2.51 5.60 12.55
CA TRP A 184 -2.62 5.36 11.11
C TRP A 184 -1.30 5.63 10.36
N ARG A 185 -0.51 6.61 10.81
CA ARG A 185 0.80 6.91 10.21
C ARG A 185 1.81 5.79 10.48
N ILE A 186 1.81 5.26 11.71
CA ILE A 186 2.64 4.09 12.08
C ILE A 186 2.22 2.85 11.30
N GLN A 187 0.92 2.57 11.20
CA GLN A 187 0.39 1.45 10.39
C GLN A 187 0.79 1.56 8.91
N ARG A 188 0.76 2.76 8.34
CA ARG A 188 1.26 2.99 6.97
C ARG A 188 2.75 2.68 6.86
N TYR A 189 3.56 3.03 7.87
CA TYR A 189 5.00 2.72 7.87
C TYR A 189 5.30 1.23 8.01
N LEU A 190 4.51 0.50 8.80
CA LEU A 190 4.54 -0.96 8.85
C LEU A 190 4.22 -1.57 7.48
N LYS A 191 3.12 -1.13 6.83
CA LYS A 191 2.75 -1.60 5.48
C LYS A 191 3.79 -1.30 4.40
N LYS A 192 4.50 -0.17 4.54
CA LYS A 192 5.57 0.24 3.62
C LYS A 192 6.92 -0.40 3.92
N GLY A 193 7.05 -1.17 5.01
CA GLY A 193 8.29 -1.83 5.40
C GLY A 193 9.31 -0.93 6.10
N PHE A 194 8.97 0.31 6.44
CA PHE A 194 9.86 1.18 7.23
C PHE A 194 9.97 0.74 8.70
N LEU A 195 8.98 -0.01 9.18
CA LEU A 195 8.92 -0.63 10.49
C LEU A 195 8.54 -2.10 10.32
N ARG A 196 9.01 -2.97 11.22
CA ARG A 196 8.67 -4.41 11.21
C ARG A 196 8.15 -4.84 12.58
N HIS A 197 7.16 -5.73 12.59
CA HIS A 197 6.75 -6.42 13.81
C HIS A 197 7.80 -7.46 14.19
N HIS A 198 8.15 -7.47 15.48
CA HIS A 198 8.96 -8.52 16.07
C HIS A 198 8.10 -9.29 17.08
N SER A 199 7.95 -10.59 16.86
CA SER A 199 7.46 -11.52 17.86
C SER A 199 8.64 -12.12 18.60
N SER A 200 8.60 -12.13 19.93
CA SER A 200 9.47 -12.98 20.73
C SER A 200 8.76 -14.30 21.01
N SER A 201 9.51 -15.39 20.94
CA SER A 201 9.01 -16.67 21.45
C SER A 201 8.93 -16.57 22.97
N ILE A 202 7.72 -16.61 23.52
CA ILE A 202 7.49 -16.58 24.98
C ILE A 202 7.92 -17.90 25.64
N LYS A 203 8.24 -18.95 24.87
CA LYS A 203 8.60 -20.26 25.44
C LYS A 203 10.00 -20.18 26.05
N PRO A 204 10.15 -20.16 27.40
CA PRO A 204 11.46 -20.30 28.00
C PRO A 204 12.04 -21.66 27.63
N TYR A 205 13.36 -21.74 27.46
CA TYR A 205 14.03 -23.02 27.22
C TYR A 205 13.68 -24.01 28.33
N LEU A 206 13.33 -25.24 27.94
CA LEU A 206 12.94 -26.28 28.88
C LEU A 206 14.21 -26.79 29.60
N THR A 207 14.49 -26.22 30.77
CA THR A 207 15.59 -26.67 31.63
C THR A 207 15.37 -28.13 32.06
N GLN A 208 16.44 -28.84 32.41
CA GLN A 208 16.31 -30.22 32.89
C GLN A 208 15.41 -30.33 34.13
N ALA A 209 15.40 -29.31 35.00
CA ALA A 209 14.48 -29.21 36.12
C ALA A 209 13.01 -29.11 35.64
N ASN A 210 12.73 -28.24 34.67
CA ASN A 210 11.38 -28.08 34.10
C ASN A 210 10.91 -29.35 33.39
N LYS A 211 11.81 -30.06 32.68
CA LYS A 211 11.54 -31.38 32.08
C LYS A 211 11.10 -32.40 33.13
N LYS A 212 11.87 -32.51 34.22
CA LYS A 212 11.57 -33.44 35.32
C LYS A 212 10.25 -33.10 36.01
N SER A 213 9.98 -31.83 36.29
CA SER A 213 8.72 -31.41 36.92
C SER A 213 7.51 -31.68 36.03
N ARG A 214 7.62 -31.41 34.72
CA ARG A 214 6.55 -31.74 33.76
C ARG A 214 6.32 -33.23 33.65
N LEU A 215 7.38 -34.03 33.54
CA LEU A 215 7.25 -35.49 33.48
C LEU A 215 6.65 -36.05 34.77
N LYS A 216 7.07 -35.54 35.94
CA LYS A 216 6.49 -35.92 37.23
C LYS A 216 5.00 -35.61 37.27
N TRP A 217 4.59 -34.43 36.80
CA TRP A 217 3.19 -34.07 36.69
C TRP A 217 2.43 -34.99 35.73
N CYS A 218 2.93 -35.24 34.51
CA CYS A 218 2.30 -36.15 33.56
C CYS A 218 2.14 -37.57 34.12
N VAL A 219 3.13 -38.07 34.86
CA VAL A 219 3.08 -39.40 35.49
C VAL A 219 2.06 -39.44 36.63
N ASP A 220 1.94 -38.37 37.41
CA ASP A 220 0.96 -38.24 38.49
C ASP A 220 -0.48 -38.12 37.97
N MET A 221 -0.64 -37.63 36.74
CA MET A 221 -1.94 -37.55 36.06
C MET A 221 -2.40 -38.90 35.49
N ILE A 222 -1.64 -39.99 35.63
CA ILE A 222 -2.05 -41.34 35.20
C ILE A 222 -2.63 -42.10 36.40
N GLU A 223 -3.90 -42.48 36.30
CA GLU A 223 -4.54 -43.43 37.19
C GLU A 223 -4.10 -44.84 36.82
N ARG A 224 -3.44 -45.51 37.77
CA ARG A 224 -3.03 -46.91 37.63
C ARG A 224 -3.96 -47.75 38.48
N GLU A 225 -5.11 -48.13 37.91
CA GLU A 225 -5.88 -49.21 38.50
C GLU A 225 -5.16 -50.54 38.21
N LEU A 226 -4.97 -51.36 39.24
CA LEU A 226 -4.08 -52.53 39.18
C LEU A 226 -4.53 -53.62 38.18
N LEU A 227 -5.72 -53.50 37.59
CA LEU A 227 -6.33 -54.50 36.72
C LEU A 227 -6.79 -53.97 35.35
N ALA A 228 -6.63 -52.68 35.06
CA ALA A 228 -7.11 -52.05 33.82
C ALA A 228 -6.00 -51.25 33.12
N ASP A 229 -6.21 -50.94 31.83
CA ASP A 229 -5.31 -50.09 31.08
C ASP A 229 -5.20 -48.71 31.76
N PRO A 230 -3.99 -48.13 31.87
CA PRO A 230 -3.80 -46.85 32.55
C PRO A 230 -4.57 -45.74 31.83
N ARG A 231 -5.34 -44.95 32.59
CA ARG A 231 -6.13 -43.81 32.09
C ARG A 231 -5.63 -42.51 32.72
N PHE A 232 -5.84 -41.39 32.05
CA PHE A 232 -5.55 -40.08 32.67
C PHE A 232 -6.66 -39.71 33.66
N LYS A 233 -6.29 -39.05 34.76
CA LYS A 233 -7.23 -38.46 35.72
C LYS A 233 -8.18 -37.50 35.00
N ASP A 234 -9.43 -37.48 35.43
CA ASP A 234 -10.41 -36.52 34.95
C ASP A 234 -10.02 -35.12 35.45
N PHE A 235 -9.60 -34.23 34.55
CA PHE A 235 -8.99 -32.93 34.84
C PHE A 235 -9.93 -31.88 35.49
N TYR A 236 -11.09 -32.28 36.02
CA TYR A 236 -12.15 -31.38 36.50
C TYR A 236 -11.78 -30.55 37.75
N ASP A 237 -10.76 -30.96 38.52
CA ASP A 237 -10.38 -30.31 39.78
C ASP A 237 -9.15 -29.37 39.67
N PHE A 238 -8.56 -29.20 38.47
CA PHE A 238 -7.25 -28.56 38.31
C PHE A 238 -7.26 -27.21 37.55
N ASP A 239 -8.42 -26.72 37.12
CA ASP A 239 -8.56 -25.42 36.45
C ASP A 239 -8.89 -24.30 37.47
N HIS A 240 -7.85 -23.62 37.98
CA HIS A 240 -7.93 -22.36 38.73
C HIS A 240 -6.95 -21.32 38.20
#